data_AF-A0A2V6JP14-F1
#
_entry.id   AF-A0A2V6JP14-F1
#
_cell.length_a   1.000
_cell.length_b   1.000
_cell.length_c   1.000
_cell.angle_alpha   90.00
_cell.angle_beta   90.00
_cell.angle_gamma   90.00
#
_symmetry.space_group_name_H-M   'P 1'
#
loop_
_entity.id
_entity.type
_entity.pdbx_description
1 polymer ?
#
loop_
_entity_poly.entity_id
_entity_poly.type
_entity_poly.pdbx_seq_one_letter_code
_entity_poly.pdbx_strand_id
1 'polypeptide(L)' 'MFRGTFTALVTPFRDRGIDVAAFEQLIETQVAAGITGIVAIGTTGESPTLAHEEREQAIRVAVAKANKRC' A
#
# COMPACT_ATOMS: atom_id res chain seq x y z
N MET A 1 10.93 14.58 -13.15
CA MET A 1 9.50 14.26 -13.37
C MET A 1 9.37 12.74 -13.37
N PHE A 2 8.47 12.18 -12.56
CA PHE A 2 8.19 10.73 -12.57
C PHE A 2 7.33 10.37 -13.80
N ARG A 3 7.50 9.17 -14.35
CA ARG A 3 6.76 8.65 -15.53
C ARG A 3 6.45 7.18 -15.33
N GLY A 4 5.39 6.70 -15.96
CA GLY A 4 4.91 5.32 -15.85
C GLY A 4 3.60 5.23 -15.07
N THR A 5 3.29 4.04 -14.55
CA THR A 5 2.01 3.77 -13.86
C THR A 5 2.23 3.66 -12.37
N PHE A 6 1.56 4.51 -11.60
CA PHE A 6 1.59 4.50 -10.14
C PHE A 6 0.21 4.15 -9.59
N THR A 7 0.09 3.04 -8.87
CA THR A 7 -1.21 2.59 -8.36
C THR A 7 -1.46 3.18 -6.98
N ALA A 8 -2.54 3.96 -6.83
CA ALA A 8 -3.07 4.32 -5.52
C ALA A 8 -3.74 3.10 -4.89
N LEU A 9 -3.12 2.56 -3.84
CA LEU A 9 -3.60 1.32 -3.22
C LEU A 9 -4.72 1.60 -2.24
N VAL A 10 -5.68 0.69 -2.19
CA VAL A 10 -6.57 0.54 -1.03
C VAL A 10 -5.76 0.07 0.18
N THR A 11 -6.20 0.40 1.39
CA THR A 11 -5.67 -0.17 2.63
C THR A 11 -6.63 -1.28 3.06
N PRO A 12 -6.30 -2.57 2.86
CA PRO A 12 -7.23 -3.65 3.19
C PRO A 12 -7.43 -3.74 4.70
N PHE A 13 -8.68 -3.91 5.13
CA PHE A 13 -9.03 -4.13 6.54
C PHE A 13 -9.68 -5.50 6.72
N ARG A 14 -9.41 -6.10 7.89
CA ARG A 14 -10.13 -7.27 8.38
C ARG A 14 -10.42 -7.06 9.86
N ASP A 15 -11.68 -7.28 10.23
CA ASP A 15 -12.21 -7.00 11.58
C ASP A 15 -11.98 -5.54 12.00
N ARG A 16 -11.04 -5.29 12.93
CA ARG A 16 -10.77 -3.96 13.50
C ARG A 16 -9.39 -3.42 13.18
N GLY A 17 -8.72 -3.94 12.15
CA GLY A 17 -7.39 -3.46 11.80
C GLY A 17 -6.99 -3.79 10.37
N ILE A 18 -5.80 -3.32 10.00
CA ILE A 18 -5.22 -3.57 8.67
C ILE A 18 -5.00 -5.07 8.47
N ASP A 19 -5.52 -5.60 7.37
CA ASP A 19 -5.21 -6.94 6.89
C ASP A 19 -3.83 -6.92 6.20
N VAL A 20 -2.79 -7.11 7.00
CA VAL A 20 -1.39 -7.07 6.53
C VAL A 20 -1.14 -8.11 5.44
N ALA A 21 -1.67 -9.32 5.57
CA ALA A 21 -1.44 -10.39 4.59
C ALA A 21 -2.08 -10.03 3.23
N ALA A 22 -3.32 -9.53 3.23
CA ALA A 22 -3.97 -9.07 2.01
C ALA A 22 -3.23 -7.86 1.41
N PHE A 23 -2.73 -6.94 2.25
CA PHE A 23 -2.01 -5.78 1.76
C PHE A 23 -0.67 -6.16 1.12
N GLU A 24 0.08 -7.08 1.73
CA GLU A 24 1.32 -7.61 1.17
C GLU A 24 1.08 -8.33 -0.17
N GLN A 25 0.02 -9.13 -0.25
CA GLN A 25 -0.35 -9.82 -1.49
C GLN A 25 -0.77 -8.83 -2.58
N LEU A 26 -1.51 -7.77 -2.23
CA LEU A 26 -1.87 -6.71 -3.17
C LEU A 26 -0.62 -6.03 -3.73
N ILE A 27 0.33 -5.66 -2.87
CA ILE A 27 1.59 -5.03 -3.29
C ILE A 27 2.38 -5.98 -4.19
N GLU A 28 2.50 -7.26 -3.84
CA GLU A 28 3.19 -8.25 -4.67
C GLU A 28 2.56 -8.35 -6.07
N THR A 29 1.23 -8.36 -6.13
CA THR A 29 0.49 -8.45 -7.40
C THR A 29 0.78 -7.24 -8.29
N GLN A 30 0.84 -6.04 -7.71
CA GLN A 30 1.19 -4.83 -8.45
C GLN A 30 2.63 -4.92 -8.96
N VAL A 31 3.59 -5.22 -8.07
CA VAL A 31 5.01 -5.35 -8.43
C VAL A 31 5.20 -6.39 -9.55
N ALA A 32 4.56 -7.56 -9.44
CA ALA A 32 4.61 -8.60 -10.45
C ALA A 32 3.99 -8.17 -11.80
N ALA A 33 3.03 -7.24 -11.78
CA ALA A 33 2.43 -6.66 -12.98
C ALA A 33 3.29 -5.55 -13.63
N GLY A 34 4.45 -5.20 -13.05
CA GLY A 34 5.40 -4.25 -13.64
C GLY A 34 4.99 -2.77 -13.49
N ILE A 35 4.25 -2.42 -12.45
CA ILE A 35 3.97 -1.01 -12.14
C ILE A 35 5.27 -0.24 -11.85
N THR A 36 5.24 1.08 -12.06
CA THR A 36 6.38 1.97 -11.81
C THR A 36 6.44 2.49 -10.38
N GLY A 37 5.42 2.20 -9.57
CA GLY A 37 5.43 2.55 -8.16
C GLY A 37 4.04 2.42 -7.52
N ILE A 38 4.02 2.40 -6.20
CA ILE A 38 2.79 2.37 -5.40
C ILE A 38 2.61 3.70 -4.66
N VAL A 39 1.37 4.14 -4.54
CA VAL A 39 0.98 5.26 -3.68
C VAL A 39 0.14 4.68 -2.54
N ALA A 40 0.77 4.47 -1.40
CA ALA A 40 0.11 4.00 -0.19
C ALA A 40 -0.47 5.18 0.61
N ILE A 41 -1.60 4.93 1.30
CA ILE A 41 -2.20 5.90 2.24
C ILE A 41 -2.62 7.22 1.58
N GLY A 42 -3.07 7.14 0.33
CA GLY A 42 -3.81 8.21 -0.32
C GLY A 42 -5.28 8.23 0.12
N THR A 43 -6.10 9.03 -0.57
CA THR A 43 -7.57 8.98 -0.41
C THR A 43 -8.13 7.61 -0.75
N THR A 44 -7.61 6.93 -1.78
CA THR A 44 -7.96 5.54 -2.13
C THR A 44 -7.64 4.56 -1.00
N GLY A 45 -6.61 4.84 -0.21
CA GLY A 45 -6.23 4.06 0.97
C GLY A 45 -6.94 4.51 2.25
N GLU A 46 -7.97 5.35 2.15
CA GLU A 46 -8.78 5.83 3.27
C GLU A 46 -7.98 6.58 4.35
N SER A 47 -6.96 7.35 3.94
CA SER A 47 -6.08 8.06 4.87
C SER A 47 -6.72 8.94 5.95
N PRO A 48 -7.93 9.54 5.74
CA PRO A 48 -8.59 10.31 6.80
C PRO A 48 -9.17 9.46 7.95
N THR A 49 -9.43 8.17 7.74
CA THR A 49 -10.06 7.28 8.73
C THR A 49 -9.05 6.43 9.51
N LEU A 50 -7.80 6.35 9.03
CA LEU A 50 -6.72 5.63 9.70
C LEU A 50 -6.25 6.35 10.96
N ALA A 51 -6.14 5.60 12.06
CA ALA A 51 -5.40 6.04 13.24
C ALA A 51 -3.92 6.30 12.91
N HIS A 52 -3.22 7.02 13.76
CA HIS A 52 -1.82 7.36 13.51
C HIS A 52 -0.95 6.12 13.39
N GLU A 53 -1.17 5.15 14.27
CA GLU A 53 -0.46 3.87 14.35
C GLU A 53 -0.73 3.00 13.12
N GLU A 54 -1.97 3.01 12.62
CA GLU A 54 -2.36 2.29 11.41
C GLU A 54 -1.68 2.90 10.17
N ARG A 55 -1.59 4.23 10.09
CA ARG A 55 -0.84 4.90 9.02
C ARG A 55 0.62 4.48 9.00
N GLU A 56 1.27 4.48 10.16
CA GLU A 56 2.65 4.03 10.22
C GLU A 56 2.81 2.55 9.88
N GLN A 57 1.90 1.69 10.35
CA GLN A 57 1.91 0.27 10.02
C GLN A 57 1.77 0.05 8.51
N ALA A 58 0.81 0.71 7.85
CA ALA A 58 0.61 0.60 6.41
C ALA A 58 1.85 1.09 5.63
N ILE A 59 2.49 2.19 6.04
CA ILE A 59 3.75 2.65 5.41
C ILE A 59 4.85 1.61 5.59
N ARG A 60 5.04 1.08 6.80
CA ARG A 60 6.06 0.06 7.10
C ARG A 60 5.86 -1.19 6.24
N VAL A 61 4.64 -1.70 6.16
CA VAL A 61 4.29 -2.87 5.34
C VAL A 61 4.53 -2.58 3.85
N ALA A 62 4.07 -1.42 3.36
CA ALA A 62 4.25 -1.03 1.96
C ALA A 62 5.72 -0.96 1.55
N VAL A 63 6.56 -0.29 2.34
CA VAL A 63 7.99 -0.15 2.07
C VAL A 63 8.69 -1.51 2.15
N ALA A 64 8.43 -2.29 3.21
CA ALA A 64 9.06 -3.59 3.40
C ALA A 64 8.70 -4.56 2.27
N LYS A 65 7.43 -4.59 1.85
CA LYS A 65 6.97 -5.51 0.81
C LYS A 65 7.40 -5.08 -0.60
N ALA A 66 7.34 -3.78 -0.92
CA ALA A 66 7.80 -3.27 -2.21
C ALA A 66 9.31 -3.51 -2.40
N ASN A 67 10.10 -3.32 -1.34
CA ASN A 67 11.54 -3.60 -1.30
C ASN A 67 12.31 -3.03 -2.51
N LYS A 68 11.98 -1.79 -2.91
CA LYS A 68 12.58 -1.07 -4.05
C LYS A 68 12.41 -1.77 -5.42
N ARG A 69 11.41 -2.64 -5.58
CA ARG A 69 11.13 -3.35 -6.83
C ARG A 69 10.19 -2.60 -7.79
N CYS A 70 9.53 -1.56 -7.29
CA CYS A 70 8.75 -0.59 -8.03
C CYS A 70 8.98 0.80 -7.42
#